data_AF-F0GF58-F1
#
_entry.id   AF-F0GF58-F1
#
_cell.length_a   1.000
_cell.length_b   1.000
_cell.length_c   1.000
_cell.angle_alpha   90.00
_cell.angle_beta   90.00
_cell.angle_gamma   90.00
#
_symmetry.space_group_name_H-M   'P 1'
#
loop_
_entity.id
_entity.type
_entity.pdbx_description
1 polymer ?
#
loop_
_entity_poly.entity_id
_entity_poly.type
_entity_poly.pdbx_seq_one_letter_code
_entity_poly.pdbx_strand_id
1 'polypeptide(L)'
;MPYSLARIPQGSEVRGNLAAGGLGVAQPLTERDREIAAALGPVLASRGLLLVGLDAIGDWLTEVNVTSPTCFREIMEQTGFDVAAMFIDALERAAA
;
A
#
# COMPACT_ATOMS: atom_id res chain seq x y z
N MET A 1 -8.21 -4.20 3.15
CA MET A 1 -7.34 -4.00 1.98
C MET A 1 -7.07 -5.35 1.29
N PRO A 2 -7.56 -5.58 0.06
CA PRO A 2 -7.36 -6.83 -0.67
C PRO A 2 -6.26 -6.80 -1.73
N TYR A 3 -5.80 -5.61 -2.12
CA TYR A 3 -4.86 -5.40 -3.21
C TYR A 3 -3.62 -4.60 -2.78
N SER A 4 -2.51 -4.79 -3.48
CA SER A 4 -1.33 -3.91 -3.50
C SER A 4 -1.17 -3.31 -4.90
N LEU A 5 -0.25 -2.35 -5.05
CA LEU A 5 0.17 -1.84 -6.36
C LEU A 5 1.63 -2.22 -6.61
N ALA A 6 1.86 -3.19 -7.49
CA ALA A 6 3.20 -3.51 -7.97
C ALA A 6 3.72 -2.39 -8.88
N ARG A 7 4.95 -1.97 -8.61
CA ARG A 7 5.64 -0.89 -9.32
C ARG A 7 6.71 -1.49 -10.23
N ILE A 8 6.39 -1.63 -11.51
CA ILE A 8 7.24 -2.34 -12.48
C ILE A 8 8.11 -1.31 -13.22
N PRO A 9 9.46 -1.39 -13.10
CA PRO A 9 10.36 -0.53 -13.86
C PRO A 9 10.11 -0.66 -15.37
N GLN A 10 10.26 0.44 -16.10
CA GLN A 10 10.07 0.48 -17.55
C GLN A 10 11.38 0.87 -18.25
N GLY A 11 11.65 0.26 -19.41
CA GLY A 11 12.84 0.56 -20.21
C GLY A 11 14.15 0.19 -19.51
N SER A 12 15.12 1.10 -19.54
CA SER A 12 16.44 0.95 -18.91
C SER A 12 16.50 1.49 -17.47
N GLU A 13 15.38 1.95 -16.91
CA GLU A 13 15.34 2.51 -15.57
C GLU A 13 15.28 1.39 -14.52
N VAL A 14 16.12 1.47 -13.49
CA VAL A 14 16.16 0.44 -12.43
C VAL A 14 15.06 0.65 -11.38
N ARG A 15 14.49 1.86 -11.33
CA ARG A 15 13.50 2.28 -10.32
C ARG A 15 12.07 2.03 -10.83
N GLY A 16 11.24 1.38 -10.02
CA GLY A 16 9.84 1.11 -10.33
C GLY A 16 8.88 2.26 -9.98
N ASN A 17 9.37 3.34 -9.38
CA ASN A 17 8.54 4.41 -8.82
C ASN A 17 7.63 5.03 -9.88
N LEU A 18 6.35 5.21 -9.57
CA LEU A 18 5.35 5.79 -10.49
C LEU A 18 5.77 7.19 -10.99
N ALA A 19 6.34 8.00 -10.11
CA ALA A 19 6.85 9.33 -10.45
C ALA A 19 8.00 9.33 -11.48
N ALA A 20 8.67 8.19 -11.66
CA ALA A 20 9.73 8.00 -12.65
C ALA A 20 9.25 7.32 -13.95
N GLY A 21 7.92 7.16 -14.13
CA GLY A 21 7.34 6.48 -15.29
C GLY A 21 7.21 4.96 -15.14
N GLY A 22 7.35 4.43 -13.92
CA GLY A 22 7.07 3.03 -13.63
C GLY A 22 5.60 2.68 -13.86
N LEU A 23 5.34 1.47 -14.35
CA LEU A 23 3.98 0.97 -14.54
C LEU A 23 3.43 0.46 -13.21
N GLY A 24 2.34 1.05 -12.73
CA GLY A 24 1.58 0.56 -11.59
C GLY A 24 0.60 -0.52 -12.02
N VAL A 25 0.72 -1.72 -11.45
CA VAL A 25 -0.22 -2.83 -11.67
C VAL A 25 -0.82 -3.25 -10.34
N ALA A 26 -2.13 -3.11 -10.20
CA ALA A 26 -2.84 -3.57 -9.01
C ALA A 26 -2.88 -5.10 -8.99
N GLN A 27 -2.57 -5.69 -7.84
CA GLN A 27 -2.45 -7.13 -7.68
C GLN A 27 -3.10 -7.56 -6.36
N PRO A 28 -3.71 -8.75 -6.28
CA PRO A 28 -4.16 -9.30 -5.01
C PRO A 28 -2.97 -9.42 -4.04
N LEU A 29 -3.19 -9.12 -2.76
CA LEU A 29 -2.18 -9.37 -1.73
C LEU A 29 -1.86 -10.87 -1.68
N THR A 30 -0.56 -11.18 -1.75
CA THR A 30 -0.04 -12.52 -1.51
C THR A 30 -0.21 -12.90 -0.04
N GLU A 31 0.01 -14.17 0.30
CA GLU A 31 0.04 -14.59 1.71
C GLU A 31 1.14 -13.87 2.47
N ARG A 32 2.31 -13.70 1.84
CA ARG A 32 3.43 -13.03 2.47
C ARG A 32 3.16 -11.55 2.77
N ASP A 33 2.48 -10.84 1.86
CA ASP A 33 2.06 -9.46 2.11
C ASP A 33 1.14 -9.36 3.33
N ARG A 34 0.20 -10.31 3.45
CA ARG A 34 -0.75 -10.39 4.58
C ARG A 34 -0.05 -10.67 5.89
N GLU A 35 0.92 -11.60 5.90
CA GLU A 35 1.74 -11.90 7.08
C GLU A 35 2.49 -10.66 7.57
N ILE A 36 3.18 -9.95 6.66
CA ILE A 36 3.93 -8.73 6.99
C ILE A 36 2.97 -7.66 7.55
N ALA A 37 1.84 -7.42 6.88
CA ALA A 37 0.85 -6.44 7.31
C ALA A 37 0.24 -6.81 8.68
N ALA A 38 -0.06 -8.08 8.92
CA ALA A 38 -0.62 -8.56 10.19
C ALA A 38 0.39 -8.45 11.35
N ALA A 39 1.68 -8.67 11.08
CA ALA A 39 2.73 -8.51 12.08
C ALA A 39 2.97 -7.05 12.47
N LEU A 40 2.95 -6.13 11.50
CA LEU A 40 3.24 -4.71 11.73
C LEU A 40 2.02 -3.88 12.16
N GLY A 41 0.83 -4.22 11.65
CA GLY A 41 -0.40 -3.45 11.82
C GLY A 41 -0.69 -3.07 13.28
N PRO A 42 -0.74 -4.03 14.24
CA PRO A 42 -0.99 -3.72 15.65
C PRO A 42 0.05 -2.79 16.26
N VAL A 43 1.33 -2.98 15.92
CA VAL A 43 2.43 -2.16 16.44
C VAL A 43 2.34 -0.73 15.93
N LEU A 44 2.09 -0.54 14.62
CA LEU A 44 1.96 0.78 14.01
C LEU A 44 0.71 1.51 14.51
N ALA A 45 -0.43 0.81 14.62
CA ALA A 45 -1.66 1.36 15.16
C ALA A 45 -1.49 1.84 16.61
N SER A 46 -0.78 1.07 17.47
CA SER A 46 -0.48 1.47 18.85
C SER A 46 0.34 2.76 18.96
N ARG A 47 1.03 3.15 17.88
CA ARG A 47 1.80 4.40 17.77
C ARG A 47 1.00 5.55 17.18
N GLY A 48 -0.31 5.38 16.97
CA GLY A 48 -1.19 6.40 16.38
C GLY A 48 -1.08 6.54 14.87
N LEU A 49 -0.43 5.58 14.19
CA LEU A 49 -0.31 5.61 12.72
C LEU A 49 -1.55 4.97 12.09
N LEU A 50 -2.50 5.82 11.68
CA LEU A 50 -3.76 5.39 11.07
C LEU A 50 -3.59 4.97 9.59
N LEU A 51 -2.68 5.65 8.87
CA LEU A 51 -2.41 5.39 7.46
C LEU A 51 -0.91 5.14 7.26
N VAL A 52 -0.57 3.98 6.71
CA VAL A 52 0.81 3.56 6.44
C VAL A 52 0.88 2.83 5.11
N GLY A 53 1.88 3.15 4.30
CA GLY A 53 2.27 2.37 3.13
C GLY A 53 3.42 1.42 3.48
N LEU A 54 3.32 0.16 3.05
CA LEU A 54 4.38 -0.83 3.20
C LEU A 54 4.96 -1.13 1.82
N ASP A 55 6.26 -0.94 1.69
CA ASP A 55 6.98 -1.20 0.45
C ASP A 55 7.75 -2.51 0.61
N ALA A 56 7.55 -3.43 -0.34
CA ALA A 56 8.20 -4.72 -0.38
C ALA A 56 8.77 -5.03 -1.76
N ILE A 57 9.85 -5.81 -1.79
CA ILE A 57 10.45 -6.38 -3.00
C ILE A 57 10.59 -7.88 -2.79
N GLY A 58 9.87 -8.67 -3.58
CA GLY A 58 9.69 -10.11 -3.30
C GLY A 58 9.05 -10.30 -1.92
N ASP A 59 9.62 -11.18 -1.11
CA ASP A 59 9.08 -11.55 0.21
C ASP A 59 9.55 -10.65 1.38
N TRP A 60 10.25 -9.56 1.04
CA TRP A 60 10.97 -8.74 2.01
C TRP A 60 10.43 -7.32 2.05
N LEU A 61 10.10 -6.86 3.25
CA LEU A 61 9.81 -5.46 3.52
C LEU A 61 11.09 -4.63 3.39
N THR A 62 11.01 -3.53 2.66
CA THR A 62 12.13 -2.62 2.44
C THR A 62 11.93 -1.25 3.09
N GLU A 63 10.69 -0.75 3.15
CA GLU A 63 10.39 0.58 3.67
C GLU A 63 8.99 0.67 4.28
N VAL A 64 8.82 1.57 5.26
CA VAL A 64 7.54 1.88 5.91
C VAL A 64 7.26 3.38 5.76
N ASN A 65 6.29 3.73 4.94
CA ASN A 65 5.91 5.10 4.60
C ASN A 65 4.78 5.61 5.49
N VAL A 66 5.06 6.56 6.37
CA VAL A 66 4.11 7.04 7.41
C VAL A 66 3.64 8.49 7.22
N THR A 67 4.16 9.21 6.22
CA THR A 67 3.88 10.64 6.03
C THR A 67 2.76 10.89 5.03
N SER A 68 2.94 10.43 3.78
CA SER A 68 1.98 10.62 2.70
C SER A 68 2.00 9.42 1.73
N PRO A 69 1.62 8.21 2.18
CA PRO A 69 1.55 7.05 1.29
C PRO A 69 0.50 7.27 0.18
N THR A 70 0.78 6.75 -1.01
CA THR A 70 0.00 6.99 -2.24
C THR A 70 -0.67 5.71 -2.77
N CYS A 71 -0.89 5.57 -4.08
CA CYS A 71 -1.40 4.37 -4.77
C CYS A 71 -2.90 4.08 -4.65
N PHE A 72 -3.68 4.96 -4.01
CA PHE A 72 -5.13 4.75 -3.84
C PHE A 72 -5.88 4.79 -5.18
N ARG A 73 -5.54 5.75 -6.04
CA ARG A 73 -6.24 5.98 -7.31
C ARG A 73 -6.01 4.82 -8.27
N GLU A 74 -4.76 4.41 -8.42
CA GLU A 74 -4.35 3.34 -9.33
C GLU A 74 -5.00 2.02 -8.94
N ILE A 75 -5.08 1.71 -7.64
CA ILE A 75 -5.78 0.51 -7.15
C ILE A 75 -7.28 0.60 -7.44
N MET A 76 -7.91 1.74 -7.14
CA MET A 76 -9.33 1.96 -7.40
C MET A 76 -9.67 1.82 -8.89
N GLU A 77 -8.89 2.46 -9.76
CA GLU A 77 -9.11 2.44 -11.22
C GLU A 77 -8.98 1.03 -11.80
N GLN A 78 -8.03 0.23 -11.30
CA GLN A 78 -7.76 -1.11 -11.85
C GLN A 78 -8.61 -2.23 -11.24
N THR A 79 -9.09 -2.06 -10.00
CA THR A 79 -9.78 -3.13 -9.25
C THR A 79 -11.22 -2.79 -8.88
N GLY A 80 -11.62 -1.53 -8.97
CA GLY A 80 -12.89 -1.03 -8.43
C GLY A 80 -12.95 -0.96 -6.89
N PHE A 81 -11.86 -1.30 -6.19
CA PHE A 81 -11.82 -1.22 -4.72
C PHE A 81 -11.55 0.21 -4.25
N ASP A 82 -12.53 0.82 -3.60
CA ASP A 82 -12.41 2.18 -3.08
C ASP A 82 -11.58 2.21 -1.80
N VAL A 83 -10.26 2.39 -1.98
CA VAL A 83 -9.29 2.49 -0.88
C VAL A 83 -9.56 3.74 -0.03
N ALA A 84 -10.01 4.83 -0.65
CA ALA A 84 -10.30 6.07 0.06
C ALA A 84 -11.50 5.92 0.99
N ALA A 85 -12.61 5.34 0.50
CA ALA A 85 -13.77 5.05 1.34
C ALA A 85 -13.41 4.11 2.50
N MET A 86 -12.65 3.02 2.24
CA MET A 86 -12.19 2.11 3.30
C MET A 86 -11.40 2.85 4.39
N PHE A 87 -10.53 3.79 3.99
CA PHE A 87 -9.75 4.60 4.92
C PHE A 87 -10.62 5.58 5.71
N ILE A 88 -11.53 6.30 5.05
CA ILE A 88 -12.45 7.24 5.73
C ILE A 88 -13.33 6.51 6.73
N ASP A 89 -13.89 5.35 6.38
CA ASP A 89 -14.65 4.51 7.30
C ASP A 89 -13.84 4.14 8.55
N ALA A 90 -12.54 3.87 8.39
CA ALA A 90 -11.65 3.55 9.51
C ALA A 90 -11.34 4.79 10.37
N LEU A 91 -11.16 5.95 9.74
CA LEU A 91 -10.97 7.23 10.43
C LEU A 91 -12.19 7.60 11.27
N GLU A 92 -13.40 7.51 10.70
CA GLU A 92 -14.65 7.81 11.40
C GLU A 92 -14.83 6.91 12.62
N ARG A 93 -14.55 5.61 12.49
CA ARG A 93 -14.57 4.67 13.63
C ARG A 93 -13.54 4.99 14.70
N ALA A 94 -12.37 5.50 14.33
CA ALA A 94 -11.31 5.84 15.28
C ALA A 94 -11.55 7.19 15.99
N ALA A 95 -12.35 8.07 15.38
CA ALA A 95 -12.70 9.38 15.92
C ALA A 95 -13.99 9.38 16.77
N ALA A 96 -14.78 8.31 16.72
CA ALA A 96 -15.99 8.09 17.51
C ALA A 96 -15.67 7.63 18.94
#